data_AF-H9ZVF0-F1
#
_entry.id   AF-H9ZVF0-F1
#
_cell.length_a   1.000
_cell.length_b   1.000
_cell.length_c   1.000
_cell.angle_alpha   90.00
_cell.angle_beta   90.00
_cell.angle_gamma   90.00
#
_symmetry.space_group_name_H-M   'P 1'
#
loop_
_entity.id
_entity.type
_entity.pdbx_description
1 polymer ?
#
loop_
_entity_poly.entity_id
_entity_poly.type
_entity_poly.pdbx_seq_one_letter_code
_entity_poly.pdbx_strand_id
1 'polypeptide(L)'
;MTALAVDLAWSEEQARRWGLVPPEEAVRVEGYLGLTYYRKEEPVAFWAHPSVARYPLTALRHLAGLAEMRLLLEAPPDPRVWRVSPRPRHPVEEPDGVWLTSEGPVALEYDAGAYARARVKAKGEAFARRFVGQVWGAPVPERVAYLRRFLPEGTRVLLAPWA
;
A
#
# COMPACT_ATOMS: atom_id res chain seq x y z
N MET A 1 17.04 9.13 -8.43
CA MET A 1 15.65 9.11 -7.91
C MET A 1 15.66 8.22 -6.68
N THR A 2 15.15 8.72 -5.56
CA THR A 2 15.16 8.00 -4.27
C THR A 2 14.02 6.98 -4.24
N ALA A 3 14.11 5.93 -3.42
CA ALA A 3 13.01 5.00 -3.28
C ALA A 3 11.73 5.67 -2.72
N LEU A 4 11.90 6.72 -1.89
CA LEU A 4 10.80 7.51 -1.37
C LEU A 4 10.06 8.27 -2.48
N ALA A 5 10.72 8.67 -3.56
CA ALA A 5 10.05 9.31 -4.70
C ALA A 5 9.10 8.34 -5.46
N VAL A 6 9.30 7.03 -5.31
CA VAL A 6 8.43 5.99 -5.87
C VAL A 6 7.36 5.55 -4.89
N ASP A 7 7.72 5.38 -3.62
CA ASP A 7 6.82 4.90 -2.56
C ASP A 7 5.93 6.01 -1.98
N LEU A 8 6.36 7.26 -2.08
CA LEU A 8 5.77 8.49 -1.57
C LEU A 8 5.67 8.61 -0.04
N ALA A 9 5.54 7.52 0.71
CA ALA A 9 5.61 7.55 2.16
C ALA A 9 6.16 6.24 2.73
N TRP A 10 6.92 6.35 3.82
CA TRP A 10 7.30 5.25 4.69
C TRP A 10 6.89 5.57 6.11
N SER A 11 6.52 4.58 6.91
CA SER A 11 6.52 4.80 8.36
C SER A 11 7.96 4.79 8.89
N GLU A 12 8.18 5.38 10.05
CA GLU A 12 9.49 5.36 10.72
C GLU A 12 9.90 3.93 11.11
N GLU A 13 8.95 3.10 11.54
CA GLU A 13 9.17 1.68 11.85
C GLU A 13 9.63 0.91 10.61
N GLN A 14 8.92 1.10 9.49
CA GLN A 14 9.23 0.48 8.22
C GLN A 14 10.63 0.88 7.75
N ALA A 15 10.95 2.18 7.82
CA ALA A 15 12.27 2.67 7.45
C ALA A 15 13.37 2.00 8.30
N ARG A 16 13.16 1.89 9.62
CA ARG A 16 14.10 1.20 10.50
C ARG A 16 14.22 -0.29 10.18
N ARG A 17 13.10 -1.00 10.00
CA ARG A 17 13.05 -2.45 9.74
C ARG A 17 13.76 -2.83 8.44
N TRP A 18 13.65 -1.99 7.42
CA TRP A 18 14.24 -2.22 6.10
C TRP A 18 15.58 -1.48 5.87
N GLY A 19 16.09 -0.77 6.87
CA GLY A 19 17.32 0.03 6.74
C GLY A 19 17.22 1.14 5.70
N LEU A 20 16.02 1.69 5.47
CA LEU A 20 15.80 2.79 4.53
C LEU A 20 16.28 4.09 5.17
N VAL A 21 17.06 4.84 4.42
CA VAL A 21 17.51 6.17 4.83
C VAL A 21 16.59 7.21 4.19
N PRO A 22 15.83 7.99 4.97
CA PRO A 22 15.03 9.09 4.43
C PRO A 22 15.95 10.09 3.72
N PRO A 23 15.62 10.51 2.48
CA PRO A 23 16.38 11.55 1.80
C PRO A 23 16.18 12.92 2.48
N GLU A 24 17.07 13.86 2.21
CA GLU A 24 17.08 15.19 2.86
C GLU A 24 15.76 15.95 2.68
N GLU A 25 15.12 15.82 1.51
CA GLU A 25 13.85 16.45 1.21
C GLU A 25 12.63 15.80 1.89
N ALA A 26 12.80 14.67 2.57
CA ALA A 26 11.69 13.97 3.23
C ALA A 26 11.11 14.82 4.38
N VAL A 27 9.78 14.91 4.42
CA VAL A 27 9.07 15.60 5.50
C VAL A 27 8.63 14.58 6.52
N ARG A 28 8.99 14.79 7.79
CA ARG A 28 8.49 13.99 8.90
C ARG A 28 7.08 14.46 9.28
N VAL A 29 6.13 13.53 9.29
CA VAL A 29 4.72 13.79 9.64
C VAL A 29 4.31 12.89 10.79
N GLU A 30 3.84 13.48 11.89
CA GLU A 30 3.47 12.76 13.10
C GLU A 30 1.97 12.82 13.38
N GLY A 31 1.48 11.87 14.16
CA GLY A 31 0.19 11.96 14.82
C GLY A 31 -0.23 10.62 15.40
N TYR A 32 -1.54 10.38 15.45
CA TYR A 32 -2.12 9.17 16.02
C TYR A 32 -2.87 8.41 14.94
N LEU A 33 -2.57 7.12 14.77
CA LEU A 33 -3.23 6.28 13.80
C LEU A 33 -3.19 4.81 14.21
N GLY A 34 -4.31 4.11 14.03
CA GLY A 34 -4.34 2.66 14.22
C GLY A 34 -3.75 1.91 13.04
N LEU A 35 -3.08 0.79 13.33
CA LEU A 35 -2.54 -0.14 12.33
C LEU A 35 -3.58 -0.51 11.25
N THR A 36 -4.83 -0.67 11.66
CA THR A 36 -6.02 -0.76 10.81
C THR A 36 -7.04 0.32 11.22
N TYR A 37 -8.12 0.49 10.45
CA TYR A 37 -9.24 1.40 10.81
C TYR A 37 -9.99 1.01 12.10
N TYR A 38 -9.80 -0.21 12.62
CA TYR A 38 -10.52 -0.73 13.78
C TYR A 38 -9.60 -1.07 14.96
N ARG A 39 -8.29 -0.85 14.84
CA ARG A 39 -7.33 -0.97 15.93
C ARG A 39 -7.20 0.39 16.62
N LYS A 40 -6.83 0.36 17.91
CA LYS A 40 -6.59 1.57 18.70
C LYS A 40 -5.54 2.45 18.01
N GLU A 41 -5.74 3.77 18.07
CA GLU A 41 -4.75 4.72 17.57
C GLU A 41 -3.55 4.81 18.52
N GLU A 42 -2.36 4.81 17.93
CA GLU A 42 -1.08 4.92 18.62
C GLU A 42 -0.25 6.02 17.97
N PRO A 43 0.73 6.63 18.69
CA PRO A 43 1.65 7.58 18.09
C PRO A 43 2.39 6.93 16.91
N VAL A 44 2.39 7.60 15.77
CA VAL A 44 3.10 7.17 14.56
C VAL A 44 3.79 8.36 13.90
N ALA A 45 4.85 8.05 13.18
CA ALA A 45 5.57 9.00 12.35
C ALA A 45 5.80 8.41 10.96
N PHE A 46 5.70 9.27 9.94
CA PHE A 46 5.96 8.94 8.56
C PHE A 46 7.06 9.84 7.99
N TRP A 47 7.91 9.26 7.15
CA TRP A 47 8.74 10.00 6.20
C TRP A 47 7.97 10.09 4.89
N ALA A 48 7.51 11.30 4.55
CA ALA A 48 6.69 11.55 3.37
C ALA A 48 7.46 12.36 2.32
N HIS A 49 7.24 12.04 1.05
CA HIS A 49 7.65 12.91 -0.05
C HIS A 49 6.90 14.26 0.06
N PRO A 50 7.54 15.41 -0.23
CA PRO A 50 6.92 16.73 -0.08
C PRO A 50 5.55 16.89 -0.76
N SER A 51 5.32 16.21 -1.89
CA SER A 51 4.05 16.27 -2.62
C SER A 51 2.85 15.66 -1.89
N VAL A 52 3.09 14.77 -0.92
CA VAL A 52 2.04 14.08 -0.15
C VAL A 52 2.10 14.38 1.35
N ALA A 53 3.09 15.15 1.81
CA ALA A 53 3.29 15.45 3.24
C ALA A 53 2.09 16.10 3.94
N ARG A 54 1.21 16.77 3.19
CA ARG A 54 -0.02 17.40 3.71
C ARG A 54 -1.25 16.47 3.69
N TYR A 55 -1.10 15.23 3.23
CA TYR A 55 -2.22 14.29 3.17
C TYR A 55 -2.60 13.80 4.57
N PRO A 56 -3.86 13.36 4.77
CA PRO A 56 -4.26 12.71 6.01
C PRO A 56 -3.38 11.49 6.32
N LEU A 57 -3.13 11.22 7.60
CA LEU A 57 -2.33 10.07 8.05
C LEU A 57 -2.86 8.74 7.51
N THR A 58 -4.19 8.62 7.32
CA THR A 58 -4.79 7.44 6.69
C THR A 58 -4.30 7.22 5.26
N ALA A 59 -4.10 8.28 4.47
CA ALA A 59 -3.56 8.19 3.13
C ALA A 59 -2.06 7.87 3.14
N LEU A 60 -1.28 8.50 4.05
CA LEU A 60 0.14 8.16 4.24
C LEU A 60 0.34 6.69 4.65
N ARG A 61 -0.55 6.15 5.48
CA ARG A 61 -0.59 4.71 5.78
C ARG A 61 -0.80 3.84 4.56
N HIS A 62 -1.72 4.19 3.66
CA HIS A 62 -1.92 3.41 2.44
C HIS A 62 -0.66 3.42 1.57
N LEU A 63 -0.01 4.56 1.42
CA LEU A 63 1.27 4.68 0.71
C LEU A 63 2.39 3.85 1.36
N ALA A 64 2.55 3.93 2.69
CA ALA A 64 3.50 3.10 3.43
C ALA A 64 3.18 1.59 3.32
N GLY A 65 1.90 1.23 3.25
CA GLY A 65 1.44 -0.13 2.99
C GLY A 65 1.85 -0.64 1.61
N LEU A 66 1.71 0.19 0.57
CA LEU A 66 2.21 -0.13 -0.77
C LEU A 66 3.73 -0.23 -0.81
N ALA A 67 4.44 0.65 -0.10
CA ALA A 67 5.89 0.56 0.05
C ALA A 67 6.31 -0.77 0.69
N GLU A 68 5.59 -1.23 1.72
CA GLU A 68 5.84 -2.53 2.37
C GLU A 68 5.65 -3.66 1.37
N MET A 69 4.58 -3.60 0.57
CA MET A 69 4.35 -4.58 -0.50
C MET A 69 5.48 -4.57 -1.52
N ARG A 70 5.97 -3.40 -1.95
CA ARG A 70 7.10 -3.29 -2.89
C ARG A 70 8.33 -4.00 -2.33
N LEU A 71 8.66 -3.74 -1.06
CA LEU A 71 9.81 -4.32 -0.38
C LEU A 71 9.68 -5.84 -0.24
N LEU A 72 8.50 -6.34 0.16
CA LEU A 72 8.21 -7.78 0.27
C LEU A 72 8.20 -8.51 -1.08
N LEU A 73 7.90 -7.79 -2.16
CA LEU A 73 7.95 -8.31 -3.53
C LEU A 73 9.34 -8.15 -4.16
N GLU A 74 10.28 -7.53 -3.44
CA GLU A 74 11.62 -7.19 -3.92
C GLU A 74 11.58 -6.38 -5.23
N ALA A 75 10.50 -5.62 -5.44
CA ALA A 75 10.32 -4.82 -6.64
C ALA A 75 11.25 -3.60 -6.58
N PRO A 76 11.97 -3.30 -7.69
CA PRO A 76 12.89 -2.18 -7.70
C PRO A 76 12.12 -0.87 -7.54
N PRO A 77 12.69 0.14 -6.84
CA PRO A 77 12.12 1.47 -6.76
C PRO A 77 12.33 2.24 -8.08
N ASP A 78 11.71 1.75 -9.15
CA ASP A 78 11.73 2.34 -10.49
C ASP A 78 10.30 2.70 -10.91
N PRO A 79 9.97 3.97 -11.22
CA PRO A 79 8.62 4.39 -11.63
C PRO A 79 8.15 3.77 -12.96
N ARG A 80 9.07 3.17 -13.73
CA ARG A 80 8.73 2.39 -14.93
C ARG A 80 8.24 0.99 -14.59
N VAL A 81 8.50 0.51 -13.37
CA VAL A 81 8.12 -0.83 -12.88
C VAL A 81 7.05 -0.72 -11.80
N TRP A 82 7.19 0.19 -10.84
CA TRP A 82 6.28 0.35 -9.70
C TRP A 82 5.64 1.73 -9.72
N ARG A 83 4.31 1.79 -9.81
CA ARG A 83 3.56 3.05 -9.86
C ARG A 83 2.48 3.05 -8.79
N VAL A 84 2.53 4.04 -7.91
CA VAL A 84 1.48 4.27 -6.92
C VAL A 84 0.63 5.46 -7.34
N SER A 85 -0.67 5.40 -7.05
CA SER A 85 -1.57 6.52 -7.20
C SER A 85 -1.65 7.28 -5.87
N PRO A 86 -1.35 8.58 -5.84
CA PRO A 86 -1.44 9.37 -4.61
C PRO A 86 -2.90 9.69 -4.23
N ARG A 87 -3.90 9.29 -5.02
CA ARG A 87 -5.30 9.68 -4.74
C ARG A 87 -5.79 9.04 -3.43
N PRO A 88 -6.44 9.79 -2.52
CA PRO A 88 -6.95 9.21 -1.27
C PRO A 88 -8.12 8.23 -1.48
N ARG A 89 -8.80 8.31 -2.63
CA ARG A 89 -9.96 7.48 -2.96
C ARG A 89 -9.90 7.08 -4.42
N HIS A 90 -10.22 5.82 -4.68
CA HIS A 90 -10.20 5.21 -5.99
C HIS A 90 -11.59 4.66 -6.34
N PRO A 91 -12.05 4.79 -7.59
CA PRO A 91 -13.12 3.97 -8.14
C PRO A 91 -12.88 2.46 -7.93
N VAL A 92 -13.92 1.64 -8.10
CA VAL A 92 -13.79 0.17 -7.95
C VAL A 92 -12.73 -0.39 -8.91
N GLU A 93 -12.63 0.17 -10.10
CA GLU A 93 -11.77 -0.37 -11.16
C GLU A 93 -10.33 0.16 -11.11
N GLU A 94 -10.05 1.17 -10.29
CA GLU A 94 -8.71 1.74 -10.15
C GLU A 94 -8.03 1.13 -8.91
N PRO A 95 -6.89 0.45 -9.07
CA PRO A 95 -6.08 0.00 -7.95
C PRO A 95 -5.30 1.15 -7.32
N ASP A 96 -4.86 0.96 -6.08
CA ASP A 96 -3.98 1.92 -5.40
C ASP A 96 -2.62 2.07 -6.11
N GLY A 97 -2.19 1.03 -6.85
CA GLY A 97 -1.01 1.07 -7.69
C GLY A 97 -0.99 -0.01 -8.77
N VAL A 98 0.03 0.04 -9.61
CA VAL A 98 0.29 -0.95 -10.66
C VAL A 98 1.76 -1.34 -10.63
N TRP A 99 2.02 -2.65 -10.66
CA TRP A 99 3.33 -3.23 -10.90
C TRP A 99 3.41 -3.74 -12.34
N LEU A 100 4.31 -3.18 -13.13
CA LEU A 100 4.54 -3.56 -14.52
C LEU A 100 5.57 -4.69 -14.57
N THR A 101 5.10 -5.89 -14.91
CA THR A 101 5.95 -7.09 -15.09
C THR A 101 6.12 -7.41 -16.57
N SER A 102 6.98 -8.38 -16.88
CA SER A 102 7.14 -8.90 -18.25
C SER A 102 5.88 -9.57 -18.80
N GLU A 103 4.99 -10.06 -17.92
CA GLU A 103 3.72 -10.69 -18.29
C GLU A 103 2.60 -9.67 -18.49
N GLY A 104 2.76 -8.45 -17.93
CA GLY A 104 1.80 -7.36 -18.06
C GLY A 104 1.59 -6.58 -16.75
N PRO A 105 0.58 -5.69 -16.72
CA PRO A 105 0.29 -4.90 -15.53
C PRO A 105 -0.42 -5.74 -14.45
N VAL A 106 0.14 -5.73 -13.25
CA VAL A 106 -0.41 -6.36 -12.04
C VAL A 106 -1.00 -5.27 -11.14
N ALA A 107 -2.27 -5.41 -10.73
CA ALA A 107 -2.92 -4.48 -9.82
C ALA A 107 -2.37 -4.62 -8.39
N LEU A 108 -2.17 -3.49 -7.71
CA LEU A 108 -1.75 -3.41 -6.31
C LEU A 108 -2.83 -2.73 -5.49
N GLU A 109 -3.28 -3.36 -4.41
CA GLU A 109 -4.25 -2.77 -3.49
C GLU A 109 -3.81 -2.97 -2.05
N TYR A 110 -3.93 -1.94 -1.23
CA TYR A 110 -3.65 -2.02 0.20
C TYR A 110 -4.92 -1.83 1.02
N ASP A 111 -5.27 -2.83 1.84
CA ASP A 111 -6.50 -2.80 2.64
C ASP A 111 -6.18 -2.77 4.13
N ALA A 112 -6.21 -1.55 4.69
CA ALA A 112 -6.07 -1.30 6.12
C ALA A 112 -7.35 -1.57 6.93
N GLY A 113 -8.33 -2.30 6.40
CA GLY A 113 -9.54 -2.73 7.11
C GLY A 113 -10.80 -1.91 6.85
N ALA A 114 -10.79 -0.95 5.91
CA ALA A 114 -11.96 -0.12 5.63
C ALA A 114 -12.98 -0.79 4.69
N TYR A 115 -12.56 -1.78 3.89
CA TYR A 115 -13.46 -2.31 2.87
C TYR A 115 -14.45 -3.33 3.43
N ALA A 116 -15.73 -3.09 3.17
CA ALA A 116 -16.75 -4.09 3.35
C ALA A 116 -16.59 -5.23 2.31
N ARG A 117 -17.20 -6.38 2.59
CA ARG A 117 -17.12 -7.60 1.76
C ARG A 117 -17.47 -7.32 0.30
N ALA A 118 -18.55 -6.57 0.07
CA ALA A 118 -19.00 -6.22 -1.28
C ALA A 118 -17.95 -5.42 -2.05
N ARG A 119 -17.22 -4.52 -1.36
CA ARG A 119 -16.17 -3.70 -1.98
C ARG A 119 -14.95 -4.54 -2.34
N VAL A 120 -14.51 -5.45 -1.47
CA VAL A 120 -13.39 -6.37 -1.74
C VAL A 120 -13.69 -7.23 -2.96
N LYS A 121 -14.89 -7.84 -3.01
CA LYS A 121 -15.31 -8.64 -4.17
C LYS A 121 -15.35 -7.83 -5.46
N ALA A 122 -16.02 -6.68 -5.44
CA ALA A 122 -16.17 -5.84 -6.62
C ALA A 122 -14.82 -5.38 -7.18
N LYS A 123 -13.88 -4.97 -6.30
CA LYS A 123 -12.52 -4.60 -6.71
C LYS A 123 -11.76 -5.80 -7.27
N GLY A 124 -11.75 -6.93 -6.56
CA GLY A 124 -11.04 -8.14 -6.99
C GLY A 124 -11.51 -8.66 -8.35
N GLU A 125 -12.82 -8.68 -8.59
CA GLU A 125 -13.40 -9.05 -9.89
C GLU A 125 -13.09 -8.03 -10.98
N ALA A 126 -13.14 -6.73 -10.67
CA ALA A 126 -12.75 -5.69 -11.62
C ALA A 126 -11.28 -5.80 -12.03
N PHE A 127 -10.40 -6.11 -11.08
CA PHE A 127 -8.98 -6.28 -11.35
C PHE A 127 -8.70 -7.53 -12.19
N ALA A 128 -9.35 -8.65 -11.88
CA ALA A 128 -9.23 -9.89 -12.64
C ALA A 128 -9.62 -9.74 -14.12
N ARG A 129 -10.50 -8.77 -14.45
CA ARG A 129 -10.89 -8.48 -15.84
C ARG A 129 -9.92 -7.55 -16.58
N ARG A 130 -9.09 -6.78 -15.87
CA ARG A 130 -8.32 -5.65 -16.43
C ARG A 130 -6.81 -5.83 -16.36
N PHE A 131 -6.32 -6.68 -15.46
CA PHE A 131 -4.92 -6.86 -15.15
C PHE A 131 -4.54 -8.33 -15.30
N VAL A 132 -3.27 -8.60 -15.62
CA VAL A 132 -2.78 -9.98 -15.77
C VAL A 132 -2.63 -10.68 -14.42
N GLY A 133 -2.63 -9.91 -13.33
CA GLY A 133 -2.62 -10.41 -11.97
C GLY A 133 -3.02 -9.33 -10.97
N GLN A 134 -3.14 -9.71 -9.71
CA GLN A 134 -3.40 -8.78 -8.62
C GLN A 134 -2.71 -9.22 -7.34
N VAL A 135 -2.16 -8.25 -6.62
CA VAL A 135 -1.54 -8.43 -5.30
C VAL A 135 -2.22 -7.49 -4.32
N TRP A 136 -2.67 -8.06 -3.20
CA TRP A 136 -3.29 -7.31 -2.11
C TRP A 136 -2.41 -7.35 -0.87
N GLY A 137 -2.28 -6.23 -0.18
CA GLY A 137 -1.59 -6.13 1.12
C GLY A 137 -2.58 -5.81 2.24
N ALA A 138 -2.32 -6.34 3.43
CA ALA A 138 -3.01 -5.93 4.64
C ALA A 138 -2.06 -5.94 5.83
N PRO A 139 -2.28 -5.08 6.84
CA PRO A 139 -1.32 -4.91 7.93
C PRO A 139 -1.39 -6.01 9.00
N VAL A 140 -2.48 -6.79 9.05
CA VAL A 140 -2.70 -7.79 10.12
C VAL A 140 -3.17 -9.13 9.58
N PRO A 141 -2.82 -10.26 10.23
CA PRO A 141 -3.15 -11.60 9.74
C PRO A 141 -4.65 -11.85 9.58
N GLU A 142 -5.49 -11.31 10.47
CA GLU A 142 -6.94 -11.51 10.40
C GLU A 142 -7.52 -10.85 9.14
N ARG A 143 -6.95 -9.72 8.72
CA ARG A 143 -7.36 -9.04 7.49
C ARG A 143 -6.85 -9.76 6.24
N VAL A 144 -5.65 -10.35 6.27
CA VAL A 144 -5.17 -11.23 5.20
C VAL A 144 -6.10 -12.42 5.01
N ALA A 145 -6.52 -13.08 6.10
CA ALA A 145 -7.47 -14.19 6.05
C ALA A 145 -8.83 -13.75 5.47
N TYR A 146 -9.31 -12.57 5.88
CA TYR A 146 -10.52 -11.97 5.34
C TYR A 146 -10.44 -11.76 3.81
N LEU A 147 -9.34 -11.19 3.32
CA LEU A 147 -9.12 -10.94 1.90
C LEU A 147 -9.08 -12.24 1.10
N ARG A 148 -8.31 -13.24 1.56
CA ARG A 148 -8.22 -14.56 0.91
C ARG A 148 -9.57 -15.26 0.77
N ARG A 149 -10.51 -15.02 1.69
CA ARG A 149 -11.85 -15.61 1.64
C ARG A 149 -12.74 -15.00 0.52
N PHE A 150 -12.48 -13.77 0.10
CA PHE A 150 -13.39 -13.02 -0.76
C PHE A 150 -12.79 -12.57 -2.09
N LEU A 151 -11.48 -12.61 -2.24
CA LEU A 151 -10.81 -12.33 -3.49
C LEU A 151 -10.88 -13.54 -4.44
N PRO A 152 -10.79 -13.31 -5.76
CA PRO A 152 -10.71 -14.39 -6.74
C PRO A 152 -9.54 -15.34 -6.47
N GLU A 153 -9.70 -16.61 -6.87
CA GLU A 153 -8.63 -17.60 -6.83
C GLU A 153 -7.39 -17.12 -7.62
N GLY A 154 -6.20 -17.50 -7.17
CA GLY A 154 -4.94 -17.04 -7.74
C GLY A 154 -4.50 -15.64 -7.30
N THR A 155 -5.32 -14.90 -6.55
CA THR A 155 -4.92 -13.60 -5.99
C THR A 155 -3.83 -13.78 -4.92
N ARG A 156 -2.69 -13.10 -5.09
CA ARG A 156 -1.63 -13.07 -4.07
C ARG A 156 -2.01 -12.09 -2.96
N VAL A 157 -2.01 -12.54 -1.70
CA VAL A 157 -2.31 -11.71 -0.53
C VAL A 157 -1.14 -11.73 0.46
N LEU A 158 -0.58 -10.55 0.72
CA LEU A 158 0.58 -10.31 1.56
C LEU A 158 0.16 -9.81 2.95
N LEU A 159 0.84 -10.33 3.98
CA LEU A 159 0.92 -9.65 5.26
C LEU A 159 1.97 -8.54 5.12
N ALA A 160 1.52 -7.31 5.07
CA ALA A 160 2.34 -6.13 4.79
C ALA A 160 2.12 -5.08 5.91
N PRO A 161 2.69 -5.30 7.11
CA PRO A 161 2.55 -4.38 8.22
C PRO A 161 3.33 -3.10 7.92
N TRP A 162 2.67 -1.95 7.90
CA TRP A 162 3.35 -0.68 7.67
C TRP A 162 3.98 -0.11 8.94
N ALA A 163 3.64 -0.64 10.11
CA ALA A 163 4.27 -0.33 11.40
C ALA A 163 4.59 -1.63 12.16
#